data_AF-W6N8N9-F1
#
_entry.id   AF-W6N8N9-F1
#
_cell.length_a   1.000
_cell.length_b   1.000
_cell.length_c   1.000
_cell.angle_alpha   90.00
_cell.angle_beta   90.00
_cell.angle_gamma   90.00
#
_symmetry.space_group_name_H-M   'P 1'
#
loop_
_entity.id
_entity.type
_entity.pdbx_description
1 polymer ?
#
loop_
_entity_poly.entity_id
_entity_poly.type
_entity_poly.pdbx_seq_one_letter_code
_entity_poly.pdbx_strand_id
1 'polypeptide(L)'
;MKNKYSIIRFILGILIIILSISILIDANNTKIIIPFILICLGIFQFFNGLYFYKQNKKLDGLLIFLSSIFIFAIVFKILTL
;
A
#
# COMPACT_ATOMS: atom_id res chain seq x y z
N MET A 1 18.80 -3.40 -12.66
CA MET A 1 17.90 -3.46 -11.47
C MET A 1 16.62 -2.62 -11.57
N LYS A 2 16.36 -1.86 -12.66
CA LYS A 2 15.18 -0.98 -12.81
C LYS A 2 13.81 -1.71 -12.81
N ASN A 3 13.73 -2.96 -13.29
CA ASN A 3 12.42 -3.58 -13.56
C ASN A 3 11.77 -4.34 -12.40
N LYS A 4 12.52 -4.94 -11.46
CA LYS A 4 11.94 -5.87 -10.49
C LYS A 4 10.90 -5.20 -9.57
N TYR A 5 11.20 -3.99 -9.09
CA TYR A 5 10.25 -3.23 -8.25
C TYR A 5 9.09 -2.63 -9.06
N SER A 6 9.28 -2.39 -10.36
CA SER A 6 8.23 -1.82 -11.21
C SER A 6 7.07 -2.79 -11.40
N ILE A 7 7.37 -4.08 -11.60
CA ILE A 7 6.35 -5.13 -11.77
C ILE A 7 5.56 -5.32 -10.47
N ILE A 8 6.24 -5.38 -9.32
CA ILE A 8 5.59 -5.53 -8.00
C ILE A 8 4.64 -4.37 -7.72
N ARG A 9 5.08 -3.13 -7.97
CA ARG A 9 4.26 -1.93 -7.80
C ARG A 9 3.04 -1.94 -8.73
N PHE A 10 3.22 -2.36 -9.98
CA PHE A 10 2.13 -2.44 -10.95
C PHE A 10 1.06 -3.45 -10.53
N ILE A 11 1.48 -4.65 -10.12
CA ILE A 11 0.57 -5.70 -9.62
C ILE A 11 -0.17 -5.22 -8.36
N LEU A 12 0.55 -4.64 -7.39
CA LEU A 12 -0.07 -4.10 -6.17
C LEU A 12 -1.07 -3.00 -6.49
N GLY A 13 -0.75 -2.10 -7.42
CA GLY A 13 -1.65 -1.04 -7.86
C GLY A 13 -2.95 -1.58 -8.46
N ILE A 14 -2.87 -2.58 -9.35
CA ILE A 14 -4.05 -3.25 -9.92
C ILE A 14 -4.87 -3.91 -8.82
N LEU A 15 -4.21 -4.59 -7.89
CA LEU A 15 -4.88 -5.31 -6.80
C LEU A 15 -5.63 -4.35 -5.86
N ILE A 16 -5.06 -3.19 -5.55
CA ILE A 16 -5.72 -2.12 -4.78
C ILE A 16 -6.96 -1.58 -5.52
N ILE A 17 -6.87 -1.39 -6.84
CA ILE A 17 -8.02 -0.92 -7.65
C ILE A 17 -9.16 -1.94 -7.60
N ILE A 18 -8.86 -3.23 -7.79
CA ILE A 18 -9.88 -4.30 -7.75
C ILE A 18 -10.56 -4.36 -6.39
N LEU A 19 -9.80 -4.30 -5.30
CA LEU A 19 -10.34 -4.28 -3.93
C LEU A 19 -11.14 -3.02 -3.63
N SER A 20 -10.77 -1.87 -4.20
CA SER A 20 -11.51 -0.62 -4.00
C SER A 20 -12.86 -0.68 -4.73
N ILE A 21 -12.89 -1.26 -5.93
CA ILE A 21 -14.12 -1.50 -6.69
C ILE A 21 -15.04 -2.47 -5.93
N SER A 22 -14.52 -3.51 -5.29
CA SER A 22 -15.35 -4.44 -4.53
C SER A 22 -16.02 -3.80 -3.32
N ILE A 23 -15.40 -2.79 -2.69
CA ILE A 23 -16.07 -1.97 -1.66
C ILE A 23 -17.17 -1.09 -2.27
N LEU A 24 -16.92 -0.46 -3.43
CA LEU A 24 -17.90 0.41 -4.08
C LEU A 24 -19.17 -0.32 -4.53
N ILE A 25 -19.08 -1.62 -4.80
CA ILE A 25 -20.22 -2.49 -5.18
C ILE A 25 -20.89 -3.10 -3.92
N ASP A 26 -20.62 -2.53 -2.74
CA ASP A 26 -21.27 -2.87 -1.47
C ASP A 26 -21.05 -4.33 -1.03
N ALA A 27 -19.79 -4.78 -1.08
CA ALA A 27 -19.43 -6.10 -0.54
C ALA A 27 -19.67 -6.14 0.99
N ASN A 28 -20.55 -7.03 1.44
CA ASN A 28 -20.99 -7.21 2.84
C ASN A 28 -19.87 -7.40 3.90
N ASN A 29 -18.61 -7.59 3.49
CA ASN A 29 -17.47 -7.85 4.38
C ASN A 29 -16.44 -6.71 4.43
N THR A 30 -16.90 -5.45 4.44
CA THR A 30 -16.03 -4.26 4.55
C THR A 30 -15.05 -4.32 5.73
N LYS A 31 -15.46 -4.94 6.85
CA LYS A 31 -14.59 -5.18 8.03
C LYS A 31 -13.33 -5.97 7.72
N ILE A 32 -13.34 -6.84 6.72
CA ILE A 32 -12.21 -7.67 6.30
C ILE A 32 -11.48 -7.03 5.13
N ILE A 33 -12.22 -6.44 4.20
CA ILE A 33 -11.66 -5.87 2.95
C ILE A 33 -10.85 -4.61 3.25
N ILE A 34 -11.29 -3.75 4.18
CA ILE A 34 -10.58 -2.50 4.51
C ILE A 34 -9.17 -2.75 5.08
N PRO A 35 -8.97 -3.60 6.11
CA PRO A 35 -7.63 -3.97 6.57
C PRO A 35 -6.76 -4.52 5.45
N PHE A 36 -7.34 -5.33 4.56
CA PHE A 36 -6.61 -5.93 3.45
C PHE A 36 -6.14 -4.89 2.42
N ILE A 37 -7.00 -3.93 2.05
CA ILE A 37 -6.62 -2.78 1.21
C ILE A 37 -5.49 -1.98 1.84
N LEU A 38 -5.59 -1.70 3.14
CA LEU A 38 -4.56 -0.95 3.87
C LEU A 38 -3.23 -1.70 3.90
N ILE A 39 -3.23 -3.03 4.07
CA ILE A 39 -2.01 -3.85 3.96
C ILE A 39 -1.40 -3.72 2.56
N CYS A 40 -2.22 -3.87 1.50
CA CYS A 40 -1.74 -3.74 0.12
C CYS A 40 -1.18 -2.34 -0.17
N LEU A 41 -1.84 -1.29 0.32
CA LEU A 41 -1.37 0.09 0.25
C LEU A 41 -0.05 0.30 1.00
N GLY A 42 0.08 -0.23 2.22
CA GLY A 42 1.31 -0.14 3.01
C GLY A 42 2.51 -0.78 2.30
N ILE A 43 2.31 -1.96 1.72
CA ILE A 43 3.35 -2.64 0.90
C ILE A 43 3.66 -1.82 -0.35
N PHE A 44 2.65 -1.27 -1.03
CA PHE A 44 2.84 -0.44 -2.22
C PHE A 44 3.64 0.84 -1.90
N GLN A 45 3.32 1.53 -0.80
CA GLN A 45 4.06 2.70 -0.34
C GLN A 45 5.50 2.36 0.04
N PHE A 46 5.75 1.21 0.69
CA PHE A 46 7.11 0.77 1.01
C PHE A 46 7.97 0.66 -0.26
N PHE A 47 7.47 0.00 -1.31
CA PHE A 47 8.18 -0.12 -2.59
C PHE A 47 8.30 1.22 -3.34
N ASN A 48 7.30 2.10 -3.25
CA ASN A 48 7.38 3.46 -3.79
C ASN A 48 8.49 4.27 -3.09
N GLY A 49 8.56 4.21 -1.77
CA GLY A 49 9.56 4.92 -0.97
C GLY A 49 10.97 4.50 -1.35
N LEU A 50 11.22 3.19 -1.43
CA LEU A 50 12.49 2.63 -1.90
C LEU A 50 12.83 3.07 -3.33
N TYR A 51 11.83 3.11 -4.22
CA TYR A 51 12.03 3.54 -5.60
C TYR A 51 12.43 5.02 -5.69
N PHE A 52 11.71 5.92 -5.00
CA PHE A 52 12.01 7.35 -5.01
C PHE A 52 13.35 7.66 -4.33
N TYR A 53 13.67 6.94 -3.26
CA TYR A 53 14.97 7.04 -2.60
C TYR A 53 16.13 6.71 -3.56
N LYS A 54 15.96 5.69 -4.40
CA LYS A 54 16.94 5.30 -5.44
C LYS A 54 16.99 6.26 -6.63
N GLN A 55 15.97 7.09 -6.83
CA GLN A 55 15.90 8.09 -7.91
C GLN A 55 16.39 9.48 -7.48
N ASN A 56 17.26 9.55 -6.46
CA ASN A 56 17.76 10.80 -5.87
C ASN A 56 16.70 11.72 -5.25
N LYS A 57 15.43 11.30 -5.20
CA LYS A 57 14.33 11.98 -4.48
C LYS A 57 14.25 11.48 -3.04
N LYS A 58 15.32 11.70 -2.27
CA LYS A 58 15.50 11.08 -0.94
C LYS A 58 14.43 11.49 0.07
N LEU A 59 14.09 12.79 0.14
CA LEU A 59 13.07 13.31 1.07
C LEU A 59 11.69 12.73 0.75
N ASP A 60 11.27 12.77 -0.52
CA ASP A 60 10.00 12.16 -0.95
C ASP A 60 9.96 10.67 -0.64
N GLY A 61 11.04 9.95 -0.94
CA GLY A 61 11.16 8.52 -0.65
C GLY A 61 11.03 8.21 0.84
N LEU A 62 11.65 9.03 1.70
CA LEU A 62 11.60 8.87 3.15
C LEU A 62 10.21 9.19 3.72
N LEU A 63 9.54 10.24 3.23
CA LEU A 63 8.15 10.56 3.62
C LEU A 63 7.18 9.44 3.24
N ILE A 64 7.32 8.89 2.03
CA ILE A 64 6.51 7.77 1.54
C ILE A 64 6.80 6.48 2.32
N PHE A 65 8.05 6.28 2.73
CA PHE A 65 8.41 5.15 3.58
C PHE A 65 7.82 5.29 4.99
N LEU A 66 7.87 6.47 5.58
CA LEU A 66 7.23 6.75 6.87
C LEU A 66 5.72 6.52 6.81
N SER A 67 5.06 6.94 5.72
CA SER A 67 3.62 6.73 5.58
C SER A 67 3.24 5.25 5.51
N SER A 68 4.09 4.41 4.89
CA SER A 68 3.93 2.94 4.94
C SER A 68 3.90 2.41 6.37
N ILE A 69 4.82 2.86 7.25
CA ILE A 69 4.88 2.42 8.65
C ILE A 69 3.60 2.81 9.39
N PHE A 70 3.12 4.05 9.20
CA PHE A 70 1.88 4.51 9.82
C PHE A 70 0.66 3.71 9.35
N ILE A 71 0.59 3.35 8.07
CA ILE A 71 -0.49 2.51 7.53
C ILE A 71 -0.50 1.14 8.21
N PHE A 72 0.66 0.51 8.39
CA PHE A 72 0.73 -0.76 9.12
C PHE A 72 0.33 -0.63 10.59
N ALA A 73 0.66 0.48 11.25
CA ALA A 73 0.22 0.75 12.62
C ALA A 73 -1.31 0.88 12.71
N ILE A 74 -1.94 1.55 11.74
CA ILE A 74 -3.40 1.66 11.65
C ILE A 74 -4.03 0.27 11.45
N VAL A 75 -3.49 -0.54 10.54
CA VAL A 75 -3.96 -1.92 10.33
C VAL A 75 -3.89 -2.73 11.63
N PHE A 76 -2.76 -2.68 12.34
CA PHE A 76 -2.59 -3.38 13.60
C PHE A 76 -3.65 -2.94 14.62
N LYS A 77 -3.91 -1.63 14.71
CA LYS A 77 -4.94 -1.08 15.59
C LYS A 77 -6.35 -1.54 15.20
N ILE A 78 -6.67 -1.63 13.90
CA ILE A 78 -7.99 -2.10 13.43
C ILE A 78 -8.17 -3.60 13.71
N LEU A 79 -7.13 -4.42 13.56
CA LEU A 79 -7.22 -5.87 13.77
C LEU A 79 -7.23 -6.29 15.24
N THR A 80 -6.78 -5.43 16.15
CA THR A 80 -6.73 -5.71 17.59
C THR A 80 -7.93 -5.16 18.38
N LEU A 81 -8.88 -4.53 17.70
CA LEU A 81 -10.05 -3.86 18.28
C LEU A 81 -11.33 -4.63 17.91
#